data_AF-A0A8S2FM35-F1
#
_entry.id   AF-A0A8S2FM35-F1
#
_cell.length_a   1.000
_cell.length_b   1.000
_cell.length_c   1.000
_cell.angle_alpha   90.00
_cell.angle_beta   90.00
_cell.angle_gamma   90.00
#
_symmetry.space_group_name_H-M   'P 1'
#
loop_
_entity.id
_entity.type
_entity.pdbx_description
1 polymer ?
#
loop_
_entity_poly.entity_id
_entity_poly.type
_entity_poly.pdbx_seq_one_letter_code
_entity_poly.pdbx_strand_id
1 'polypeptide(L)'
;MLFQQQFLGGTSLPLDYERILSKFRKYYLQKIPLETKVKASLDLYFTMTTEENDSRYILTAYTSVTMFYKILNKHLATYRGMLMTRDDLIKYNVGSQIMNVSFSSTSENKQVARTFAGENTMDALRQTPDRKAIHLSAVCAYHTKHSRTALQLESISEMADEEEILILPFSAFEIVGVNQYNGRKNNGIMVEIELEECDETI
;
A
#
# COMPACT_ATOMS: atom_id res chain seq x y z
N MET A 1 41.60 -19.92 -26.73
CA MET A 1 41.05 -18.61 -26.33
C MET A 1 39.81 -18.85 -25.49
N LEU A 2 39.99 -18.92 -24.18
CA LEU A 2 38.97 -19.10 -23.16
C LEU A 2 38.95 -17.78 -22.38
N PHE A 3 37.82 -17.08 -22.38
CA PHE A 3 37.60 -15.94 -21.51
C PHE A 3 36.95 -16.43 -20.21
N GLN A 4 37.76 -16.61 -19.18
CA GLN A 4 37.31 -16.53 -17.79
C GLN A 4 37.15 -15.05 -17.45
N GLN A 5 35.93 -14.59 -17.18
CA GLN A 5 35.72 -13.37 -16.40
C GLN A 5 35.54 -13.77 -14.94
N GLN A 6 36.59 -13.49 -14.16
CA GLN A 6 36.57 -13.48 -12.71
C GLN A 6 35.68 -12.31 -12.25
N PHE A 7 34.57 -12.63 -11.58
CA PHE A 7 33.84 -11.64 -10.80
C PHE A 7 34.68 -11.31 -9.57
N LEU A 8 35.23 -10.09 -9.55
CA LEU A 8 35.96 -9.52 -8.44
C LEU A 8 35.00 -9.22 -7.29
N GLY A 9 35.43 -9.60 -6.09
CA GLY A 9 34.65 -9.55 -4.86
C GLY A 9 34.17 -8.16 -4.47
N GLY A 10 32.85 -8.02 -4.38
CA GLY A 10 32.22 -7.13 -3.42
C GLY A 10 31.87 -7.98 -2.19
N THR A 11 32.51 -7.74 -1.06
CA THR A 11 32.07 -8.31 0.22
C THR A 11 30.76 -7.63 0.62
N SER A 12 29.64 -8.10 0.08
CA SER A 12 28.34 -7.82 0.69
C SER A 12 28.35 -8.46 2.07
N LEU A 13 28.17 -7.66 3.12
CA LEU A 13 27.88 -8.19 4.45
C LEU A 13 26.78 -9.27 4.31
N PRO A 14 26.96 -10.48 4.89
CA PRO A 14 25.94 -11.51 4.81
C PRO A 14 24.61 -10.93 5.31
N LEU A 15 23.55 -11.11 4.52
CA LEU A 15 22.21 -10.67 4.88
C LEU A 15 21.81 -11.37 6.18
N ASP A 16 21.55 -10.58 7.22
CA ASP A 16 21.01 -11.06 8.49
C ASP A 16 19.53 -11.43 8.30
N TYR A 17 19.30 -12.65 7.80
CA TYR A 17 17.97 -13.17 7.55
C TYR A 17 17.15 -13.26 8.83
N GLU A 18 17.76 -13.56 9.98
CA GLU A 18 17.06 -13.64 11.26
C GLU A 18 16.43 -12.28 11.64
N ARG A 19 17.18 -11.20 11.50
CA ARG A 19 16.65 -9.85 11.77
C ARG A 19 15.53 -9.46 10.81
N ILE A 20 15.62 -9.83 9.54
CA ILE A 20 14.59 -9.52 8.54
C ILE A 20 13.33 -10.36 8.81
N LEU A 21 13.50 -11.67 8.98
CA LEU A 21 12.41 -12.62 9.09
C LEU A 21 11.69 -12.54 10.44
N SER A 22 12.38 -12.15 11.52
CA SER A 22 11.72 -11.85 12.80
C SER A 22 10.69 -10.71 12.66
N LYS A 23 10.99 -9.68 11.85
CA LYS A 23 10.00 -8.64 11.51
C LYS A 23 8.85 -9.22 10.68
N PHE A 24 9.14 -10.03 9.68
CA PHE A 24 8.09 -10.67 8.86
C PHE A 24 7.15 -11.54 9.70
N ARG A 25 7.69 -12.38 10.59
CA ARG A 25 6.89 -13.23 11.48
C ARG A 25 6.02 -12.39 12.41
N LYS A 26 6.61 -11.38 13.06
CA LYS A 26 5.87 -10.49 13.98
C LYS A 26 4.74 -9.73 13.28
N TYR A 27 4.98 -9.19 12.09
CA TYR A 27 3.96 -8.40 11.40
C TYR A 27 2.97 -9.29 10.65
N TYR A 28 3.44 -10.18 9.79
CA TYR A 28 2.57 -10.89 8.84
C TYR A 28 1.96 -12.17 9.40
N LEU A 29 2.68 -12.93 10.23
CA LEU A 29 2.14 -14.17 10.79
C LEU A 29 1.29 -13.93 12.04
N GLN A 30 1.63 -12.91 12.84
CA GLN A 30 0.93 -12.65 14.10
C GLN A 30 -0.19 -11.60 13.98
N LYS A 31 0.05 -10.45 13.34
CA LYS A 31 -0.95 -9.36 13.29
C LYS A 31 -2.00 -9.54 12.18
N ILE A 32 -1.64 -10.12 11.04
CA ILE A 32 -2.56 -10.24 9.90
C ILE A 32 -3.41 -11.51 10.04
N PRO A 33 -4.75 -11.42 9.83
CA PRO A 33 -5.63 -12.57 9.77
C PRO A 33 -5.43 -13.32 8.44
N LEU A 34 -4.38 -14.13 8.37
CA LEU A 34 -4.13 -15.07 7.27
C LEU A 34 -4.73 -16.45 7.60
N GLU A 35 -5.11 -17.18 6.56
CA GLU A 35 -5.48 -18.60 6.70
C GLU A 35 -4.33 -19.40 7.32
N THR A 36 -4.66 -20.35 8.20
CA THR A 36 -3.66 -21.15 8.93
C THR A 36 -2.69 -21.87 8.00
N LYS A 37 -3.16 -22.36 6.85
CA LYS A 37 -2.33 -23.05 5.84
C LYS A 37 -1.32 -22.10 5.19
N VAL A 38 -1.74 -20.85 4.92
CA VAL A 38 -0.86 -19.80 4.38
C VAL A 38 0.20 -19.44 5.42
N LYS A 39 -0.19 -19.25 6.70
CA LYS A 39 0.77 -18.97 7.78
C LYS A 39 1.82 -20.07 7.92
N ALA A 40 1.40 -21.33 7.94
CA ALA A 40 2.31 -22.47 8.06
C ALA A 40 3.29 -22.56 6.87
N SER A 41 2.81 -22.31 5.65
CA SER A 41 3.66 -22.32 4.46
C SER A 41 4.71 -21.21 4.50
N LEU A 42 4.31 -19.99 4.88
CA LEU A 42 5.23 -18.86 5.02
C LEU A 42 6.27 -19.08 6.12
N ASP A 43 5.85 -19.58 7.29
CA ASP A 43 6.77 -19.86 8.38
C ASP A 43 7.79 -20.94 8.00
N LEU A 44 7.35 -21.98 7.27
CA LEU A 44 8.25 -23.00 6.74
C LEU A 44 9.32 -22.40 5.82
N TYR A 45 8.92 -21.58 4.85
CA TYR A 45 9.89 -20.92 3.96
C TYR A 45 10.85 -19.99 4.71
N PHE A 46 10.37 -19.26 5.72
CA PHE A 46 11.21 -18.41 6.55
C PHE A 46 12.20 -19.23 7.38
N THR A 47 11.81 -20.40 7.87
CA THR A 47 12.70 -21.30 8.62
C THR A 47 13.75 -21.90 7.70
N MET A 48 13.37 -22.37 6.51
CA MET A 48 14.32 -22.87 5.51
C MET A 48 15.32 -21.78 5.06
N THR A 49 14.88 -20.53 4.98
CA THR A 49 15.78 -19.41 4.65
C THR A 49 16.92 -19.29 5.67
N THR A 50 16.63 -19.41 6.97
CA THR A 50 17.65 -19.24 8.02
C THR A 50 18.50 -20.49 8.19
N GLU A 51 17.88 -21.68 8.16
CA GLU A 51 18.58 -22.96 8.28
C GLU A 51 19.51 -23.24 7.10
N GLU A 52 19.07 -22.96 5.87
CA GLU A 52 19.87 -23.19 4.66
C GLU A 52 20.67 -21.95 4.21
N ASN A 53 20.49 -20.81 4.89
CA ASN A 53 21.08 -19.52 4.54
C ASN A 53 20.84 -19.14 3.05
N ASP A 54 19.63 -19.40 2.56
CA ASP A 54 19.27 -19.31 1.14
C ASP A 54 18.05 -18.40 0.91
N SER A 55 18.27 -17.26 0.25
CA SER A 55 17.23 -16.27 -0.06
C SER A 55 16.18 -16.76 -1.06
N ARG A 56 16.43 -17.87 -1.78
CA ARG A 56 15.43 -18.44 -2.70
C ARG A 56 14.15 -18.85 -1.98
N TYR A 57 14.21 -19.20 -0.70
CA TYR A 57 13.02 -19.49 0.08
C TYR A 57 12.19 -18.24 0.41
N ILE A 58 12.82 -17.06 0.61
CA ILE A 58 12.09 -15.78 0.70
C ILE A 58 11.39 -15.48 -0.63
N LEU A 59 12.09 -15.65 -1.75
CA LEU A 59 11.49 -15.45 -3.08
C LEU A 59 10.35 -16.43 -3.34
N THR A 60 10.48 -17.67 -2.88
CA THR A 60 9.42 -18.68 -2.96
C THR A 60 8.24 -18.29 -2.08
N ALA A 61 8.47 -17.83 -0.85
CA ALA A 61 7.41 -17.30 0.01
C ALA A 61 6.65 -16.16 -0.70
N TYR A 62 7.38 -15.23 -1.33
CA TYR A 62 6.81 -14.10 -2.06
C TYR A 62 6.00 -14.53 -3.30
N THR A 63 6.56 -15.40 -4.14
CA THR A 63 6.01 -15.77 -5.46
C THR A 63 5.11 -17.00 -5.46
N SER A 64 5.06 -17.75 -4.37
CA SER A 64 4.22 -18.94 -4.25
C SER A 64 2.72 -18.60 -4.36
N VAL A 65 1.92 -19.63 -4.59
CA VAL A 65 0.45 -19.59 -4.61
C VAL A 65 -0.18 -19.14 -3.29
N THR A 66 0.62 -18.84 -2.26
CA THR A 66 0.17 -18.28 -0.98
C THR A 66 -0.39 -16.85 -1.12
N MET A 67 -0.23 -16.21 -2.30
CA MET A 67 -0.63 -14.82 -2.56
C MET A 67 0.05 -13.81 -1.63
N PHE A 68 1.14 -14.19 -0.97
CA PHE A 68 1.82 -13.36 0.01
C PHE A 68 2.32 -12.05 -0.58
N TYR A 69 2.76 -12.04 -1.85
CA TYR A 69 3.07 -10.80 -2.55
C TYR A 69 1.91 -9.80 -2.57
N LYS A 70 0.65 -10.24 -2.72
CA LYS A 70 -0.51 -9.32 -2.69
C LYS A 70 -0.66 -8.66 -1.33
N ILE A 71 -0.37 -9.41 -0.27
CA ILE A 71 -0.47 -8.95 1.12
C ILE A 71 0.66 -7.96 1.39
N LEU A 72 1.89 -8.36 1.06
CA LEU A 72 3.08 -7.53 1.22
C LEU A 72 2.96 -6.22 0.42
N ASN A 73 2.58 -6.30 -0.85
CA ASN A 73 2.43 -5.12 -1.71
C ASN A 73 1.30 -4.20 -1.22
N LYS A 74 0.21 -4.75 -0.68
CA LYS A 74 -0.86 -3.95 -0.06
C LYS A 74 -0.41 -3.23 1.22
N HIS A 75 0.57 -3.79 1.94
CA HIS A 75 1.19 -3.15 3.09
C HIS A 75 2.22 -2.08 2.72
N LEU A 76 2.67 -2.05 1.46
CA LEU A 76 3.46 -0.94 0.92
C LEU A 76 2.59 0.23 0.45
N ALA A 77 1.26 0.08 0.51
CA ALA A 77 0.34 1.12 0.10
C ALA A 77 0.09 2.11 1.24
N THR A 78 -0.04 3.38 0.88
CA THR A 78 -0.54 4.43 1.76
C THR A 78 -1.91 4.90 1.31
N TYR A 79 -2.73 5.34 2.25
CA TYR A 79 -4.16 5.57 2.03
C TYR A 79 -4.54 7.02 2.27
N ARG A 80 -5.36 7.58 1.38
CA ARG A 80 -5.94 8.92 1.52
C ARG A 80 -7.45 8.84 1.46
N GLY A 81 -8.11 9.34 2.51
CA GLY A 81 -9.55 9.52 2.52
C GLY A 81 -9.95 10.82 1.84
N MET A 82 -10.99 10.78 1.02
CA MET A 82 -11.56 11.98 0.41
C MET A 82 -13.06 11.85 0.16
N LEU A 83 -13.72 12.99 0.09
CA LEU A 83 -15.09 13.11 -0.39
C LEU A 83 -15.04 13.62 -1.83
N MET A 84 -15.70 12.91 -2.74
CA MET A 84 -15.62 13.21 -4.17
C MET A 84 -17.01 13.35 -4.77
N THR A 85 -17.19 14.26 -5.71
CA THR A 85 -18.40 14.25 -6.53
C THR A 85 -18.34 13.12 -7.55
N ARG A 86 -19.48 12.79 -8.17
CA ARG A 86 -19.49 11.88 -9.32
C ARG A 86 -18.61 12.39 -10.47
N ASP A 87 -18.62 13.69 -10.72
CA ASP A 87 -17.82 14.30 -11.79
C ASP A 87 -16.32 14.22 -11.52
N ASP A 88 -15.91 14.30 -10.25
CA ASP A 88 -14.52 14.06 -9.88
C ASP A 88 -14.14 12.60 -10.08
N LEU A 89 -15.03 11.66 -9.72
CA LEU A 89 -14.75 10.23 -9.84
C LEU A 89 -14.61 9.79 -11.31
N ILE A 90 -15.36 10.38 -12.23
CA ILE A 90 -15.26 10.09 -13.67
C ILE A 90 -13.86 10.38 -14.23
N LYS A 91 -13.08 11.25 -13.56
CA LYS A 91 -11.69 11.54 -13.95
C LYS A 91 -10.74 10.38 -13.64
N TYR A 92 -11.12 9.45 -12.76
CA TYR A 92 -10.30 8.32 -12.35
C TYR A 92 -10.56 7.10 -13.24
N ASN A 93 -10.04 7.13 -14.47
CA ASN A 93 -10.15 6.00 -15.39
C ASN A 93 -8.93 5.09 -15.27
N VAL A 94 -9.14 3.78 -15.27
CA VAL A 94 -8.03 2.83 -15.27
C VAL A 94 -7.15 3.06 -16.51
N GLY A 95 -5.83 3.06 -16.30
CA GLY A 95 -4.81 3.39 -17.30
C GLY A 95 -4.55 4.89 -17.49
N SER A 96 -5.31 5.77 -16.82
CA SER A 96 -5.01 7.21 -16.81
C SER A 96 -4.00 7.56 -15.72
N GLN A 97 -3.21 8.61 -15.99
CA GLN A 97 -2.22 9.11 -15.05
C GLN A 97 -2.72 10.37 -14.37
N ILE A 98 -2.41 10.48 -13.08
CA ILE A 98 -2.65 11.68 -12.29
C ILE A 98 -1.34 12.15 -11.67
N MET A 99 -1.24 13.45 -11.42
CA MET A 99 -0.10 14.04 -10.75
C MET A 99 -0.60 14.99 -9.68
N ASN A 100 -0.12 14.83 -8.44
CA ASN A 100 -0.43 15.79 -7.38
C ASN A 100 0.43 17.04 -7.54
N VAL A 101 -0.18 18.22 -7.51
CA VAL A 101 0.55 19.51 -7.59
C VAL A 101 0.97 20.05 -6.23
N SER A 102 0.45 19.48 -5.14
CA SER A 102 0.74 19.82 -3.76
C SER A 102 1.14 18.58 -2.99
N PHE A 103 1.59 18.74 -1.74
CA PHE A 103 1.75 17.61 -0.84
C PHE A 103 0.43 16.85 -0.69
N SER A 104 0.49 15.53 -0.70
CA SER A 104 -0.67 14.67 -0.42
C SER A 104 -0.42 13.93 0.90
N SER A 105 -1.15 14.35 1.94
CA SER A 105 -1.18 13.63 3.22
C SER A 105 -1.94 12.30 3.04
N THR A 106 -1.30 11.23 3.49
CA THR A 106 -1.76 9.83 3.43
C THR A 106 -1.38 9.13 4.75
N SER A 107 -1.91 7.94 4.98
CA SER A 107 -1.65 7.14 6.19
C SER A 107 -1.33 5.70 5.82
N GLU A 108 -0.40 5.04 6.51
CA GLU A 108 -0.24 3.57 6.40
C GLU A 108 -1.50 2.83 6.91
N ASN A 109 -2.25 3.46 7.81
CA ASN A 109 -3.47 2.92 8.40
C ASN A 109 -4.71 3.25 7.56
N LYS A 110 -5.18 2.26 6.80
CA LYS A 110 -6.39 2.37 5.98
C LYS A 110 -7.64 2.83 6.76
N GLN A 111 -7.75 2.52 8.05
CA GLN A 111 -8.92 2.92 8.85
C GLN A 111 -8.91 4.42 9.16
N VAL A 112 -7.73 5.03 9.31
CA VAL A 112 -7.57 6.48 9.45
C VAL A 112 -8.06 7.16 8.17
N ALA A 113 -7.58 6.72 7.01
CA ALA A 113 -8.05 7.22 5.71
C ALA A 113 -9.57 7.07 5.53
N ARG A 114 -10.16 5.94 5.93
CA ARG A 114 -11.63 5.75 5.88
C ARG A 114 -12.40 6.72 6.77
N THR A 115 -11.83 7.06 7.91
CA THR A 115 -12.40 8.08 8.82
C THR A 115 -12.41 9.45 8.15
N PHE A 116 -11.31 9.83 7.49
CA PHE A 116 -11.25 11.04 6.65
C PHE A 116 -12.19 11.01 5.43
N ALA A 117 -12.45 9.82 4.87
CA ALA A 117 -13.46 9.62 3.82
C ALA A 117 -14.91 9.65 4.33
N GLY A 118 -15.13 9.75 5.65
CA GLY A 118 -16.46 9.83 6.25
C GLY A 118 -17.17 8.49 6.45
N GLU A 119 -16.46 7.35 6.47
CA GLU A 119 -17.06 6.00 6.63
C GLU A 119 -17.92 5.86 7.91
N ASN A 120 -17.55 6.60 8.97
CA ASN A 120 -18.21 6.57 10.28
C ASN A 120 -19.20 7.71 10.51
N THR A 121 -19.36 8.62 9.55
CA THR A 121 -20.38 9.67 9.65
C THR A 121 -21.70 9.15 9.10
N MET A 122 -22.77 9.23 9.90
CA MET A 122 -24.13 8.83 9.48
C MET A 122 -24.66 9.59 8.26
N ASP A 123 -23.97 10.65 7.85
CA ASP A 123 -24.24 11.43 6.65
C ASP A 123 -23.50 10.87 5.42
N ALA A 124 -23.66 9.58 5.12
CA ALA A 124 -23.09 8.96 3.90
C ALA A 124 -23.67 9.54 2.57
N LEU A 125 -24.45 10.62 2.67
CA LEU A 125 -24.90 11.51 1.60
C LEU A 125 -24.87 12.93 2.16
N ARG A 126 -23.67 13.53 2.29
CA ARG A 126 -23.54 14.97 2.60
C ARG A 126 -24.04 15.77 1.39
N GLN A 127 -25.36 15.93 1.33
CA GLN A 127 -25.99 16.91 0.48
C GLN A 127 -25.45 18.27 0.91
N THR A 128 -24.89 19.00 -0.03
CA THR A 128 -24.66 20.44 0.12
C THR A 128 -25.98 21.12 0.53
N PRO A 129 -25.97 22.30 1.17
CA PRO A 129 -27.19 23.01 1.60
C PRO A 129 -28.20 23.24 0.47
N ASP A 130 -27.76 23.18 -0.78
CA ASP A 130 -28.56 23.29 -2.01
C ASP A 130 -29.11 21.94 -2.55
N ARG A 131 -28.84 20.81 -1.88
CA ARG A 131 -29.25 19.44 -2.24
C ARG A 131 -28.79 18.95 -3.61
N LYS A 132 -27.75 19.54 -4.21
CA LYS A 132 -27.35 19.23 -5.61
C LYS A 132 -26.21 18.24 -5.76
N ALA A 133 -25.22 18.22 -4.87
CA ALA A 133 -24.06 17.35 -5.02
C ALA A 133 -24.14 16.14 -4.08
N ILE A 134 -24.18 14.94 -4.66
CA ILE A 134 -23.96 13.69 -3.93
C ILE A 134 -22.44 13.49 -3.85
N HIS A 135 -21.88 13.67 -2.65
CA HIS A 135 -20.50 13.31 -2.36
C HIS A 135 -20.40 11.82 -2.01
N LEU A 136 -19.49 11.13 -2.68
CA LEU A 136 -19.14 9.74 -2.44
C LEU A 136 -17.90 9.69 -1.55
N SER A 137 -17.88 8.74 -0.61
CA SER A 137 -16.69 8.42 0.15
C SER A 137 -15.71 7.67 -0.74
N ALA A 138 -14.49 8.19 -0.86
CA ALA A 138 -13.44 7.55 -1.64
C ALA A 138 -12.16 7.38 -0.81
N VAL A 139 -11.46 6.27 -1.05
CA VAL A 139 -10.14 5.98 -0.50
C VAL A 139 -9.19 5.75 -1.68
N CYS A 140 -8.16 6.58 -1.78
CA CYS A 140 -7.05 6.36 -2.70
C CYS A 140 -5.99 5.51 -2.01
N ALA A 141 -5.57 4.42 -2.65
CA ALA A 141 -4.48 3.55 -2.20
C ALA A 141 -3.26 3.73 -3.12
N TYR A 142 -2.25 4.44 -2.63
CA TYR A 142 -1.03 4.77 -3.36
C TYR A 142 0.05 3.73 -3.12
N HIS A 143 0.54 3.09 -4.17
CA HIS A 143 1.70 2.20 -4.13
C HIS A 143 2.93 2.96 -4.60
N THR A 144 3.68 3.47 -3.64
CA THR A 144 4.93 4.18 -3.89
C THR A 144 6.06 3.18 -4.10
N LYS A 145 6.75 3.27 -5.23
CA LYS A 145 7.90 2.44 -5.61
C LYS A 145 9.22 3.06 -5.15
N HIS A 146 9.34 4.39 -5.18
CA HIS A 146 10.59 5.09 -4.88
C HIS A 146 10.57 5.73 -3.50
N SER A 147 11.64 5.51 -2.72
CA SER A 147 11.77 6.08 -1.37
C SER A 147 11.86 7.61 -1.32
N ARG A 148 12.10 8.27 -2.46
CA ARG A 148 12.17 9.73 -2.58
C ARG A 148 10.81 10.40 -2.77
N THR A 149 9.77 9.62 -3.04
CA THR A 149 8.45 10.13 -3.45
C THR A 149 7.58 10.46 -2.24
N ALA A 150 7.87 9.88 -1.07
CA ALA A 150 7.10 10.08 0.14
C ALA A 150 7.98 10.19 1.38
N LEU A 151 7.52 10.98 2.36
CA LEU A 151 8.18 11.18 3.65
C LEU A 151 7.32 10.58 4.77
N GLN A 152 7.91 9.74 5.61
CA GLN A 152 7.28 9.28 6.85
C GLN A 152 7.39 10.37 7.92
N LEU A 153 6.26 10.76 8.51
CA LEU A 153 6.20 11.86 9.48
C LEU A 153 5.98 11.40 10.93
N GLU A 154 5.83 10.09 11.18
CA GLU A 154 5.53 9.53 12.52
C GLU A 154 6.43 10.10 13.63
N SER A 155 7.73 10.24 13.39
CA SER A 155 8.69 10.70 14.40
C SER A 155 8.61 12.20 14.74
N ILE A 156 7.90 12.99 13.93
CA ILE A 156 7.81 14.45 14.09
C ILE A 156 6.37 14.99 14.13
N SER A 157 5.38 14.16 13.80
CA SER A 157 3.97 14.53 13.83
C SER A 157 3.46 14.60 15.27
N GLU A 158 2.62 15.59 15.56
CA GLU A 158 1.88 15.68 16.82
C GLU A 158 0.81 14.56 16.93
N MET A 159 0.43 13.97 15.79
CA MET A 159 -0.58 12.92 15.66
C MET A 159 0.06 11.61 15.18
N ALA A 160 0.98 11.06 15.98
CA ALA A 160 1.76 9.87 15.59
C ALA A 160 0.88 8.62 15.31
N ASP A 161 -0.32 8.54 15.89
CA ASP A 161 -1.27 7.46 15.67
C ASP A 161 -1.92 7.46 14.28
N GLU A 162 -1.80 8.57 13.54
CA GLU A 162 -2.25 8.64 12.15
C GLU A 162 -1.31 7.93 11.18
N GLU A 163 -0.10 7.51 11.62
CA GLU A 163 0.90 6.84 10.78
C GLU A 163 1.11 7.60 9.45
N GLU A 164 1.26 8.93 9.57
CA GLU A 164 1.21 9.84 8.42
C GLU A 164 2.42 9.67 7.48
N ILE A 165 2.10 9.57 6.20
CA ILE A 165 3.03 9.63 5.08
C ILE A 165 2.64 10.78 4.15
N LEU A 166 3.60 11.64 3.87
CA LEU A 166 3.44 12.79 2.99
C LEU A 166 4.03 12.50 1.62
N ILE A 167 3.18 12.35 0.61
CA ILE A 167 3.61 12.24 -0.79
C ILE A 167 4.02 13.63 -1.30
N LEU A 168 5.19 13.73 -1.92
CA LEU A 168 5.75 14.98 -2.41
C LEU A 168 5.01 15.51 -3.64
N PRO A 169 4.97 16.84 -3.86
CA PRO A 169 4.44 17.43 -5.09
C PRO A 169 5.10 16.86 -6.35
N PHE A 170 4.35 16.88 -7.45
CA PHE A 170 4.72 16.41 -8.77
C PHE A 170 4.99 14.90 -8.88
N SER A 171 4.53 14.13 -7.91
CA SER A 171 4.56 12.67 -7.99
C SER A 171 3.46 12.20 -8.95
N ALA A 172 3.83 11.36 -9.92
CA ALA A 172 2.90 10.84 -10.92
C ALA A 172 2.48 9.41 -10.58
N PHE A 173 1.19 9.13 -10.72
CA PHE A 173 0.61 7.82 -10.46
C PHE A 173 -0.33 7.41 -11.58
N GLU A 174 -0.27 6.15 -11.97
CA GLU A 174 -1.25 5.51 -12.84
C GLU A 174 -2.39 4.94 -11.99
N ILE A 175 -3.62 5.11 -12.47
CA ILE A 175 -4.79 4.47 -11.86
C ILE A 175 -4.86 3.03 -12.40
N VAL A 176 -4.60 2.06 -11.53
CA VAL A 176 -4.56 0.64 -11.89
C VAL A 176 -5.86 -0.10 -11.55
N GLY A 177 -6.70 0.49 -10.70
CA GLY A 177 -7.98 -0.10 -10.31
C GLY A 177 -8.96 0.91 -9.73
N VAL A 178 -10.25 0.67 -9.97
CA VAL A 178 -11.34 1.42 -9.34
C VAL A 178 -12.41 0.43 -8.91
N ASN A 179 -12.55 0.25 -7.59
CA ASN A 179 -13.45 -0.72 -6.99
C ASN A 179 -14.56 0.01 -6.23
N GLN A 180 -15.81 -0.38 -6.44
CA GLN A 180 -16.94 0.17 -5.68
C GLN A 180 -17.48 -0.89 -4.72
N TYR A 181 -17.64 -0.50 -3.46
CA TYR A 181 -18.17 -1.33 -2.41
C TYR A 181 -19.45 -0.72 -1.86
N ASN A 182 -20.47 -1.55 -1.68
CA ASN A 182 -21.62 -1.19 -0.89
C ASN A 182 -21.19 -1.18 0.59
N GLY A 183 -21.32 -0.04 1.27
CA GLY A 183 -21.02 0.05 2.69
C GLY A 183 -21.82 -0.98 3.51
N ARG A 184 -21.23 -1.47 4.60
CA ARG A 184 -21.95 -2.36 5.53
C ARG A 184 -23.11 -1.57 6.17
N LYS A 185 -24.35 -1.98 5.89
CA LYS A 185 -25.61 -1.43 6.42
C LYS A 185 -25.73 0.11 6.30
N ASN A 186 -26.43 0.57 5.27
CA ASN A 186 -26.89 1.95 5.06
C ASN A 186 -25.82 3.06 4.88
N ASN A 187 -24.52 2.78 5.02
CA ASN A 187 -23.46 3.77 4.81
C ASN A 187 -22.98 3.84 3.35
N GLY A 188 -23.82 4.37 2.45
CA GLY A 188 -23.41 4.86 1.13
C GLY A 188 -22.63 3.89 0.22
N ILE A 189 -22.14 4.43 -0.90
CA ILE A 189 -21.20 3.74 -1.79
C ILE A 189 -19.80 4.25 -1.43
N MET A 190 -18.89 3.32 -1.11
CA MET A 190 -17.47 3.63 -0.95
C MET A 190 -16.71 3.22 -2.21
N VAL A 191 -15.84 4.11 -2.67
CA VAL A 191 -14.99 3.85 -3.84
C VAL A 191 -13.54 3.72 -3.38
N GLU A 192 -12.85 2.69 -3.85
CA GLU A 192 -11.43 2.51 -3.66
C GLU A 192 -10.74 2.69 -5.01
N ILE A 193 -9.80 3.63 -5.06
CA ILE A 193 -9.01 3.94 -6.25
C ILE A 193 -7.60 3.46 -5.96
N GLU A 194 -7.12 2.50 -6.74
CA GLU A 194 -5.78 1.95 -6.64
C GLU A 194 -4.86 2.71 -7.59
N LEU A 195 -3.76 3.23 -7.03
CA LEU A 195 -2.78 4.04 -7.73
C LEU A 195 -1.42 3.39 -7.60
N GLU A 196 -0.67 3.34 -8.69
CA GLU A 196 0.70 2.85 -8.73
C GLU A 196 1.62 3.96 -9.24
N GLU A 197 2.74 4.17 -8.54
CA GLU A 197 3.70 5.20 -8.96
C GLU A 197 4.24 4.90 -10.37
N CYS A 198 4.22 5.92 -11.22
CA CYS A 198 4.81 5.82 -12.55
C CYS A 198 6.33 5.70 -12.42
N ASP A 199 6.94 4.84 -13.24
CA ASP A 199 8.39 4.85 -13.39
C ASP A 199 8.77 6.14 -14.16
N GLU A 200 9.82 6.84 -13.72
CA GLU A 200 10.25 8.11 -14.33
C GLU A 200 10.37 8.00 -15.85
N THR A 201 9.39 8.53 -16.56
CA THR A 201 9.44 8.81 -18.00
C THR A 201 8.85 10.19 -18.25
N ILE A 202 9.49 11.22 -17.67
CA ILE A 202 9.43 12.60 -18.16
C ILE A 202 10.82 13.21 -18.04
#